data_AF-A0A7X2P807-F1
#
_entry.id   AF-A0A7X2P807-F1
#
_cell.length_a   1.000
_cell.length_b   1.000
_cell.length_c   1.000
_cell.angle_alpha   90.00
_cell.angle_beta   90.00
_cell.angle_gamma   90.00
#
_symmetry.space_group_name_H-M   'P 1'
#
loop_
_entity.id
_entity.type
_entity.pdbx_description
1 polymer ?
#
loop_
_entity_poly.entity_id
_entity_poly.type
_entity_poly.pdbx_seq_one_letter_code
_entity_poly.pdbx_strand_id
1 'polypeptide(L)' 'MEQINRAFDYACRFDIRYYDLPEGADDSFFLCRKLIPGYLKDLTGAYQRLQGYYVGDEDADAFDKTFPPKAKLKQPGQIF' A
#
# COMPACT_ATOMS: atom_id res chain seq x y z
N MET A 1 -8.03 -10.38 30.07
CA MET A 1 -8.24 -10.89 28.70
C MET A 1 -8.30 -9.70 27.76
N GLU A 2 -7.40 -9.64 26.79
CA GLU A 2 -7.36 -8.54 25.81
C GLU A 2 -8.58 -8.66 24.90
N GLN A 3 -9.44 -7.64 24.91
CA GLN A 3 -10.74 -7.67 24.27
C GLN A 3 -10.55 -7.53 22.75
N ILE A 4 -10.74 -8.61 21.99
CA ILE A 4 -10.72 -8.61 20.52
C ILE A 4 -12.04 -8.02 20.03
N ASN A 5 -12.23 -6.70 20.14
CA ASN A 5 -13.45 -6.05 19.65
C ASN A 5 -13.18 -4.72 18.94
N ARG A 6 -12.13 -4.67 18.12
CA ARG A 6 -11.93 -3.65 17.09
C ARG A 6 -11.47 -4.33 15.80
N ALA A 7 -12.11 -3.97 14.68
CA ALA A 7 -11.71 -4.50 13.37
C ALA A 7 -10.29 -4.04 13.01
N PHE A 8 -9.92 -2.79 13.33
CA PHE A 8 -8.59 -2.25 13.12
C PHE A 8 -8.24 -1.27 14.24
N ASP A 9 -6.95 -1.05 14.48
CA ASP A 9 -6.44 -0.01 15.38
C ASP A 9 -5.29 0.75 14.70
N TYR A 10 -4.91 1.92 15.22
CA TYR A 10 -3.85 2.73 14.65
C TYR A 10 -2.48 2.04 14.78
N ALA A 11 -1.74 1.95 13.67
CA ALA A 11 -0.46 1.25 13.64
C ALA A 11 0.60 1.88 14.56
N CYS A 12 0.55 3.20 14.74
CA CYS A 12 1.45 3.94 15.63
C CYS A 12 1.34 3.53 17.10
N ARG A 13 0.20 2.98 17.54
CA ARG A 13 0.05 2.43 18.91
C ARG A 13 0.91 1.20 19.16
N PHE A 14 1.38 0.56 18.10
CA PHE A 14 2.27 -0.59 18.13
C PHE A 14 3.69 -0.22 17.69
N ASP A 15 4.03 1.07 17.61
CA ASP A 15 5.33 1.55 17.11
C ASP A 15 5.63 1.08 15.67
N ILE A 16 4.56 0.97 14.85
CA ILE A 16 4.63 0.63 13.44
C ILE A 16 4.28 1.86 12.61
N ARG A 17 5.20 2.25 11.73
CA ARG A 17 5.04 3.40 10.82
C ARG A 17 4.88 2.97 9.36
N TYR A 18 4.20 3.79 8.57
CA TYR A 18 4.22 3.63 7.11
C TYR A 18 5.58 4.12 6.58
N TYR A 19 6.27 3.30 5.78
CA TYR A 19 7.64 3.59 5.37
C TYR A 19 7.81 4.93 4.64
N ASP A 20 6.91 5.23 3.69
CA ASP A 20 6.99 6.45 2.87
C ASP A 20 6.35 7.68 3.54
N LEU A 21 5.92 7.59 4.81
CA LEU A 21 5.32 8.72 5.51
C LEU A 21 6.39 9.54 6.24
N PRO A 22 6.54 10.86 5.94
CA PRO A 22 7.47 11.72 6.68
C PRO A 22 7.17 11.74 8.18
N GLU A 23 8.21 12.02 8.98
CA GLU A 23 8.03 12.21 10.42
C GLU A 23 7.11 13.41 10.71
N GLY A 24 6.18 13.23 11.65
CA GLY A 24 5.20 14.26 12.02
C GLY A 24 4.05 14.47 11.03
N ALA A 25 4.00 13.73 9.92
CA ALA A 25 2.84 13.74 9.03
C ALA A 25 1.66 12.95 9.62
N ASP A 26 0.45 13.25 9.14
CA ASP A 26 -0.77 12.57 9.57
C ASP A 26 -0.75 11.09 9.18
N ASP A 27 -0.80 10.21 10.17
CA ASP A 27 -0.81 8.75 10.03
C ASP A 27 -2.19 8.13 10.33
N SER A 28 -3.23 8.96 10.47
CA SER A 28 -4.58 8.52 10.86
C SER A 28 -5.23 7.52 9.89
N PHE A 29 -4.73 7.43 8.66
CA PHE A 29 -5.17 6.45 7.65
C PHE A 29 -4.50 5.08 7.81
N PHE A 30 -3.38 4.98 8.53
CA PHE A 30 -2.59 3.75 8.60
C PHE A 30 -2.96 2.91 9.82
N LEU A 31 -3.75 1.88 9.55
CA LEU A 31 -4.32 1.00 10.56
C LEU A 31 -3.76 -0.43 10.43
N CYS A 32 -3.72 -1.16 11.55
CA CYS A 32 -3.33 -2.56 11.57
C CYS A 32 -4.31 -3.43 12.38
N ARG A 33 -4.28 -4.74 12.10
CA ARG A 33 -5.04 -5.75 12.83
C ARG A 33 -4.16 -6.95 13.11
N LYS A 34 -4.07 -7.33 14.38
CA LYS A 34 -3.48 -8.61 14.81
C LYS A 34 -4.39 -9.75 14.37
N LEU A 35 -3.90 -10.66 13.53
CA LEU A 35 -4.64 -11.86 13.14
C LEU A 35 -4.54 -12.97 14.19
N ILE A 36 -3.42 -12.99 14.93
CA ILE A 36 -3.13 -13.94 16.00
C ILE A 36 -2.78 -13.14 17.27
N PRO A 37 -3.25 -13.55 18.46
CA PRO A 37 -2.88 -12.90 19.71
C PRO A 37 -1.35 -12.79 19.87
N GLY A 38 -0.88 -11.62 20.31
CA GLY A 38 0.54 -11.39 20.59
C GLY A 38 1.44 -11.18 19.36
N TYR A 39 0.94 -11.27 18.12
CA TYR A 39 1.78 -11.20 16.91
C TYR A 39 2.65 -9.93 16.81
N LEU A 40 2.15 -8.79 17.28
CA LEU A 40 2.86 -7.50 17.22
C LEU A 40 3.53 -7.11 18.55
N LYS A 41 3.58 -8.01 19.55
CA LYS A 41 3.97 -7.63 20.92
C LYS A 41 5.40 -7.07 21.01
N ASP A 42 6.31 -7.60 20.20
CA ASP A 42 7.73 -7.25 20.22
C ASP A 42 8.23 -6.79 18.83
N LEU A 43 7.31 -6.33 17.98
CA LEU A 43 7.61 -5.86 16.62
C LEU A 43 7.46 -4.35 16.56
N THR A 44 8.51 -3.67 16.09
CA THR A 44 8.53 -2.22 15.86
C THR A 44 9.13 -1.92 14.48
N GLY A 45 8.95 -0.69 14.00
CA GLY A 45 9.60 -0.19 12.79
C GLY A 45 8.65 0.12 11.64
N ALA A 46 9.16 0.08 10.41
CA ALA A 46 8.42 0.55 9.24
C ALA A 46 7.82 -0.61 8.44
N TYR A 47 6.53 -0.53 8.14
CA TYR A 47 5.92 -1.36 7.11
C TYR A 47 6.41 -0.90 5.74
N GLN A 48 7.26 -1.73 5.14
CA GLN A 48 7.82 -1.50 3.81
C GLN A 48 7.01 -2.21 2.73
N ARG A 49 7.07 -1.64 1.53
CA ARG A 49 6.50 -2.25 0.32
C ARG A 49 7.29 -3.53 0.00
N LEU A 50 6.61 -4.62 -0.39
CA LEU A 50 7.32 -5.82 -0.83
C LEU A 50 7.99 -5.54 -2.19
N GLN A 51 9.17 -6.14 -2.38
CA GLN A 51 9.96 -5.95 -3.60
C GLN A 51 9.19 -6.30 -4.89
N GLY A 52 8.27 -7.27 -4.83
CA GLY A 52 7.47 -7.71 -5.97
C GLY A 52 6.34 -6.77 -6.43
N TYR A 53 6.11 -5.66 -5.74
CA TYR A 53 5.10 -4.66 -6.17
C TYR A 53 5.65 -3.63 -7.15
N TYR A 54 6.98 -3.56 -7.32
CA TYR A 54 7.62 -2.66 -8.27
C TYR A 54 8.39 -3.46 -9.30
N VAL A 55 8.17 -3.10 -10.56
CA VAL A 55 9.07 -3.40 -11.67
C VAL A 55 10.00 -2.20 -11.83
N GLY A 56 11.25 -2.43 -12.26
CA GLY A 56 12.17 -1.33 -12.52
C GLY A 56 11.67 -0.44 -13.65
N ASP A 57 11.96 0.87 -13.59
CA ASP A 57 11.53 1.81 -14.62
C ASP A 57 11.96 1.37 -16.03
N GLU A 58 13.17 0.81 -16.15
CA GLU A 58 13.69 0.27 -17.42
C GLU A 58 12.87 -0.90 -17.98
N ASP A 59 12.44 -1.82 -17.11
CA ASP A 59 11.62 -2.98 -17.47
C ASP A 59 10.19 -2.54 -17.80
N ALA A 60 9.64 -1.58 -17.05
CA ALA A 60 8.34 -0.97 -17.34
C ALA A 60 8.36 -0.25 -18.69
N ASP A 61 9.40 0.53 -18.97
CA ASP A 61 9.59 1.23 -20.24
C ASP A 61 9.79 0.26 -21.40
N ALA A 62 10.52 -0.83 -21.20
CA ALA A 62 10.70 -1.88 -22.20
C ALA A 62 9.37 -2.57 -22.53
N PHE A 63 8.56 -2.87 -21.51
CA PHE A 63 7.22 -3.41 -21.67
C PHE A 63 6.29 -2.41 -22.38
N ASP A 64 6.34 -1.13 -22.03
CA ASP A 64 5.50 -0.10 -22.63
C ASP A 64 5.75 0.08 -24.14
N LYS A 65 7.00 -0.14 -24.58
CA LYS A 65 7.36 -0.14 -26.02
C LYS A 65 6.75 -1.29 -26.81
N THR A 66 6.25 -2.33 -26.15
CA THR A 66 5.58 -3.46 -26.82
C THR A 66 4.13 -3.16 -27.21
N PHE A 67 3.51 -2.11 -26.62
CA PHE A 67 2.15 -1.73 -27.00
C PHE A 67 2.10 -1.18 -28.43
N PRO A 68 1.01 -1.48 -29.17
CA PRO A 68 0.79 -0.83 -30.45
C PRO A 68 0.61 0.69 -30.25
N PRO A 69 0.88 1.51 -31.28
CA PRO A 69 0.64 2.95 -31.22
C PRO A 69 -0.77 3.28 -30.73
N LYS A 70 -0.88 4.23 -29.80
CA LYS A 70 -2.17 4.65 -29.23
C LYS A 70 -3.06 5.20 -30.35
N ALA A 71 -4.22 4.58 -30.55
CA ALA A 71 -5.24 5.04 -31.49
C ALA A 71 -6.38 5.73 -30.74
N LYS A 72 -6.69 6.97 -31.12
CA LYS A 72 -7.86 7.69 -30.60
C LYS A 72 -9.11 7.24 -31.35
N LEU A 73 -9.70 6.13 -30.90
CA LEU A 73 -10.94 5.60 -31.47
C LEU A 73 -12.15 6.39 -30.96
N LYS A 74 -13.19 6.52 -31.81
CA LYS A 74 -14.53 6.94 -31.40
C LYS A 74 -15.43 5.70 -31.42
N GLN A 75 -15.87 5.26 -30.25
CA GLN A 75 -16.74 4.09 -30.14
C GLN A 75 -18.23 4.49 -30.28
N PRO A 76 -19.10 3.60 -30.78
CA PRO A 76 -20.54 3.84 -30.75
C PRO A 76 -21.02 4.13 -29.32
N GLY A 77 -21.72 5.25 -29.12
CA GLY A 77 -22.19 5.69 -27.80
C GLY A 77 -21.17 6.49 -26.97
N GLN A 78 -19.95 6.71 -27.47
CA GLN A 78 -19.00 7.61 -26.82
C GLN A 78 -19.48 9.07 -26.96
N ILE A 79 -19.91 9.65 -25.85
CA ILE A 79 -20.32 11.05 -25.73
C ILE A 79 -19.08 11.90 -25.44
N PHE A 80 -18.54 12.50 -26.52
CA PHE A 80 -17.41 13.45 -26.60
C PHE A 80 -16.19 13.17 -25.71
#